data_AF-A0A2M7R3G9-F1
#
_entry.id   AF-A0A2M7R3G9-F1
#
_cell.length_a   1.000
_cell.length_b   1.000
_cell.length_c   1.000
_cell.angle_alpha   90.00
_cell.angle_beta   90.00
_cell.angle_gamma   90.00
#
_symmetry.space_group_name_H-M   'P 1'
#
loop_
_entity.id
_entity.type
_entity.pdbx_description
1 polymer ?
#
loop_
_entity_poly.entity_id
_entity_poly.type
_entity_poly.pdbx_seq_one_letter_code
_entity_poly.pdbx_strand_id
1 'polypeptide(L)' 'MQVIKAVFDGNEIKPIEPIKTKKRTEVLVIFPDNSERKSPEEARRLLRGSGRGERLTERLLKSRAEDIKLKRN' A
#
# COMPACT_ATOMS: atom_id res chain seq x y z
N MET A 1 30.51 -8.22 4.70
CA MET A 1 29.44 -7.92 3.72
C MET A 1 28.60 -6.79 4.29
N GLN A 2 28.45 -5.67 3.59
CA GLN A 2 27.72 -4.50 4.09
C GLN A 2 26.25 -4.60 3.66
N VAL A 3 25.33 -4.59 4.62
CA VAL A 3 23.88 -4.61 4.36
C VAL A 3 23.35 -3.19 4.47
N ILE A 4 22.65 -2.73 3.44
CA ILE A 4 22.06 -1.38 3.38
C ILE A 4 20.56 -1.53 3.21
N LYS A 5 19.79 -0.79 3.99
CA LYS A 5 18.33 -0.77 3.85
C LYS A 5 17.94 0.11 2.66
N ALA A 6 17.01 -0.36 1.86
CA ALA A 6 16.47 0.34 0.71
C ALA A 6 14.96 0.15 0.62
N VAL A 7 14.29 1.08 -0.05
CA VAL A 7 12.87 1.03 -0.38
C VAL A 7 12.72 0.72 -1.86
N PHE A 8 11.85 -0.24 -2.19
CA PHE A 8 11.45 -0.52 -3.56
C PHE A 8 10.10 0.15 -3.82
N ASP A 9 10.04 1.06 -4.80
CA ASP A 9 8.83 1.81 -5.14
C ASP A 9 7.99 1.15 -6.26
N GLY A 10 8.39 -0.04 -6.72
CA GLY A 10 7.78 -0.75 -7.83
C GLY A 10 8.53 -0.60 -9.16
N ASN A 11 9.48 0.34 -9.24
CA ASN A 11 10.35 0.53 -10.41
C ASN A 11 11.83 0.64 -10.02
N GLU A 12 12.13 1.41 -8.98
CA GLU A 12 13.48 1.72 -8.53
C GLU A 12 13.71 1.25 -7.08
N ILE A 13 14.95 0.85 -6.78
CA ILE A 13 15.41 0.55 -5.43
C ILE A 13 16.23 1.74 -4.93
N LYS A 14 15.68 2.47 -3.94
CA LYS A 14 16.29 3.66 -3.37
C LYS A 14 16.83 3.35 -1.98
N PRO A 15 18.15 3.50 -1.73
CA PRO A 15 18.69 3.30 -0.40
C PRO A 15 18.16 4.38 0.55
N ILE A 16 17.81 3.98 1.77
CA ILE A 16 17.29 4.92 2.80
C ILE A 16 18.41 5.87 3.24
N GLU A 17 19.63 5.34 3.30
CA GLU A 17 20.84 6.09 3.63
C GLU A 17 21.74 6.22 2.40
N PRO A 18 22.43 7.36 2.23
CA PRO A 18 23.31 7.56 1.09
C PRO A 18 24.47 6.56 1.09
N ILE A 19 24.61 5.83 -0.02
CA ILE A 19 25.70 4.88 -0.22
C ILE A 19 26.92 5.65 -0.74
N LYS A 20 28.04 5.62 -0.01
CA LYS A 20 29.32 6.18 -0.47
C LYS A 20 29.96 5.29 -1.53
N THR A 21 29.35 5.21 -2.72
CA THR A 21 29.95 4.55 -3.89
C THR A 21 30.23 5.60 -4.97
N LYS A 22 31.45 5.59 -5.52
CA LYS A 22 31.87 6.53 -6.57
C LYS A 22 31.67 5.99 -7.99
N LYS A 23 31.30 4.72 -8.12
CA LYS A 23 31.21 3.99 -9.40
C LYS A 23 29.98 3.10 -9.41
N ARG A 24 29.49 2.80 -10.62
CA ARG A 24 28.43 1.81 -10.82
C ARG A 24 28.88 0.48 -10.23
N THR A 25 28.11 -0.04 -9.28
CA THR A 25 28.46 -1.20 -8.46
C THR A 25 27.35 -2.23 -8.58
N GLU A 26 27.69 -3.48 -8.81
CA GLU A 26 26.73 -4.58 -8.77
C GLU A 26 26.36 -4.89 -7.32
N VAL A 27 25.08 -5.09 -7.06
CA VAL A 27 24.55 -5.33 -5.72
C VAL A 27 23.62 -6.53 -5.72
N LEU A 28 23.67 -7.30 -4.64
CA LEU A 28 22.71 -8.37 -4.39
C LEU A 28 21.52 -7.79 -3.61
N VAL A 29 20.33 -7.91 -4.17
CA VAL A 29 19.09 -7.50 -3.52
C VAL A 29 18.48 -8.71 -2.83
N ILE A 30 18.26 -8.61 -1.52
CA ILE A 30 17.66 -9.67 -0.73
C ILE A 30 16.32 -9.14 -0.21
N PHE A 31 15.22 -9.78 -0.61
CA PHE A 31 13.93 -9.59 0.01
C PHE A 31 13.79 -10.60 1.15
N PRO A 32 13.88 -10.18 2.42
CA PRO A 32 13.76 -11.11 3.53
C PRO A 32 12.33 -11.67 3.54
N ASP A 33 12.19 -12.98 3.31
CA ASP A 33 10.91 -13.69 3.38
C ASP A 33 10.57 -14.01 4.85
N ASN A 34 10.59 -12.97 5.69
CA ASN A 34 10.14 -13.05 7.08
C ASN A 34 8.65 -12.72 7.21
N SER A 35 7.95 -12.52 6.07
CA SER A 35 6.53 -12.23 6.06
C SER A 35 5.73 -13.51 6.20
N GLU A 36 4.90 -13.56 7.23
CA GLU A 36 3.88 -14.59 7.36
C GLU A 36 2.97 -14.55 6.12
N ARG A 37 2.91 -15.67 5.37
CA ARG A 37 2.03 -15.77 4.21
C ARG A 37 0.58 -15.68 4.68
N LYS A 38 -0.08 -14.58 4.35
CA LYS A 38 -1.50 -14.40 4.66
C LYS A 38 -2.36 -15.04 3.59
N SER A 39 -3.45 -15.67 4.02
CA SER A 39 -4.46 -16.16 3.08
C SER A 39 -5.06 -15.01 2.26
N PRO A 40 -5.56 -15.27 1.04
CA PRO A 40 -6.29 -14.27 0.27
C PRO A 40 -7.46 -13.64 1.05
N GLU A 41 -8.11 -14.39 1.94
CA GLU A 41 -9.18 -13.91 2.82
C GLU A 41 -8.66 -12.86 3.81
N GLU A 42 -7.53 -13.13 4.47
CA GLU A 42 -6.91 -12.21 5.43
C GLU A 42 -6.32 -10.98 4.77
N ALA A 43 -5.69 -11.13 3.60
CA ALA A 43 -5.21 -10.02 2.81
C ALA A 43 -6.38 -9.10 2.43
N ARG A 44 -7.49 -9.67 1.95
CA ARG A 44 -8.73 -8.93 1.64
C ARG A 44 -9.32 -8.25 2.88
N ARG A 45 -9.28 -8.88 4.06
CA ARG A 45 -9.74 -8.27 5.30
C ARG A 45 -8.88 -7.09 5.73
N LEU A 46 -7.55 -7.19 5.63
CA LEU A 46 -6.62 -6.11 5.99
C LEU A 46 -6.68 -4.94 5.00
N LEU A 47 -6.97 -5.23 3.73
CA LEU A 47 -7.14 -4.21 2.68
C LEU A 47 -8.56 -3.62 2.66
N ARG A 48 -9.55 -4.30 3.24
CA ARG A 48 -10.88 -3.74 3.51
C ARG A 48 -10.76 -2.72 4.63
N GLY A 49 -10.55 -1.47 4.24
CA GLY A 49 -10.49 -0.33 5.15
C GLY A 49 -9.38 0.66 4.82
N SER A 50 -8.31 0.20 4.18
CA SER A 50 -7.16 1.03 3.80
C SER A 50 -7.29 1.72 2.44
N GLY A 51 -8.41 1.51 1.74
CA GLY A 51 -8.76 2.37 0.59
C GLY A 51 -9.13 3.77 1.09
N ARG A 52 -8.81 4.82 0.31
CA ARG A 52 -9.30 6.22 0.47
C ARG A 52 -10.85 6.35 0.39
N GLY A 53 -11.59 5.33 0.83
CA GLY A 53 -13.01 5.14 0.65
C GLY A 53 -13.61 4.13 1.62
N GLU A 54 -13.02 3.94 2.81
CA GLU A 54 -13.65 3.13 3.89
C GLU A 54 -15.07 3.63 4.24
N ARG A 55 -15.37 4.88 3.92
CA ARG A 55 -16.72 5.48 4.02
C ARG A 55 -17.34 5.86 2.69
N LEU A 56 -16.76 5.45 1.55
CA LEU A 56 -17.31 5.76 0.23
C LEU A 56 -18.69 5.11 0.07
N THR A 57 -18.79 3.83 0.41
CA THR A 57 -20.05 3.09 0.37
C THR A 57 -21.09 3.70 1.31
N GLU A 58 -20.69 4.07 2.54
CA GLU A 58 -21.58 4.74 3.49
C GLU A 58 -22.04 6.13 3.00
N ARG A 59 -21.14 6.91 2.38
CA ARG A 59 -21.45 8.22 1.80
C ARG A 59 -22.40 8.11 0.61
N LEU A 60 -22.18 7.14 -0.29
CA LEU A 60 -23.05 6.89 -1.44
C LEU A 60 -24.45 6.44 -1.01
N LEU A 61 -24.55 5.61 0.03
CA LEU A 61 -25.84 5.19 0.59
C LEU A 61 -26.59 6.36 1.24
N LYS A 62 -25.90 7.25 1.97
CA LYS A 62 -26.50 8.47 2.55
C LYS A 62 -27.01 9.44 1.48
N SER A 63 -26.19 9.74 0.47
CA SER A 63 -26.57 10.65 -0.63
C SER A 63 -27.83 10.17 -1.36
N ARG A 64 -27.96 8.87 -1.64
CA ARG A 64 -29.18 8.32 -2.26
C ARG A 64 -30.42 8.45 -1.39
N ALA A 65 -30.29 8.31 -0.07
CA ALA A 65 -31.42 8.46 0.85
C ALA A 65 -31.90 9.92 0.94
N GLU A 66 -30.99 10.88 0.83
CA GLU A 66 -31.29 12.31 0.78
C GLU A 66 -32.03 12.69 -0.52
N ASP A 67 -31.57 12.19 -1.67
CA ASP A 67 -32.24 12.42 -2.97
C ASP A 67 -33.68 11.87 -3.00
N ILE A 68 -33.92 10.72 -2.37
CA ILE A 68 -35.26 10.12 -2.28
C ILE A 68 -36.21 10.95 -1.41
N LYS A 69 -35.71 11.57 -0.33
CA LYS A 69 -36.51 12.46 0.51
C LYS A 69 -36.84 13.77 -0.21
N LEU A 70 -35.91 14.32 -0.98
CA LEU A 70 -36.10 15.56 -1.73
C LEU A 70 -37.17 15.42 -2.83
N LYS A 71 -37.25 14.26 -3.49
CA LYS A 71 -38.26 13.98 -4.53
C LYS A 71 -39.67 13.68 -4.00
N ARG A 72 -39.84 13.57 -2.68
CA ARG A 72 -41.14 13.26 -2.04
C ARG A 72 -41.84 14.50 -1.45
N ASN A 73 -41.20 15.66 -1.52
CA ASN A 73 -41.82 16.97 -1.33
C ASN A 73 -42.10 17.60 -2.70
#